data_AF-A0A1B7X8E8-F1
#
_entry.id   AF-A0A1B7X8E8-F1
#
_cell.length_a   1.000
_cell.length_b   1.000
_cell.length_c   1.000
_cell.angle_alpha   90.00
_cell.angle_beta   90.00
_cell.angle_gamma   90.00
#
_symmetry.space_group_name_H-M   'P 1'
#
loop_
_entity.id
_entity.type
_entity.pdbx_description
1 polymer ?
#
loop_
_entity_poly.entity_id
_entity_poly.type
_entity_poly.pdbx_seq_one_letter_code
_entity_poly.pdbx_strand_id
1 'polypeptide(L)'
;MKHCQWCDKQFKTDITYQIYCSPECRDMSTKEKIAARYIISRRQKRKGKDRNCKSCKEPLSIYNDETLCVKCNVNPSDVAKALKEIKDNLK
;
A
#
# COMPACT_ATOMS: atom_id res chain seq x y z
N MET A 1 -25.91 -18.78 -4.90
CA MET A 1 -24.44 -18.64 -5.09
C MET A 1 -24.07 -17.20 -4.84
N LYS A 2 -22.95 -16.93 -4.16
CA LYS A 2 -22.45 -15.57 -3.89
C LYS A 2 -20.97 -15.47 -4.20
N HIS A 3 -20.48 -14.26 -4.41
CA HIS A 3 -19.05 -13.97 -4.52
C HIS A 3 -18.51 -13.49 -3.17
N CYS A 4 -17.34 -13.99 -2.78
CA CYS A 4 -16.68 -13.55 -1.56
C CYS A 4 -16.17 -12.11 -1.71
N GLN A 5 -16.50 -11.23 -0.77
CA GLN A 5 -16.08 -9.82 -0.84
C GLN A 5 -14.56 -9.60 -0.79
N TRP A 6 -13.77 -10.59 -0.35
CA TRP A 6 -12.32 -10.46 -0.23
C TRP A 6 -11.54 -11.12 -1.37
N CYS A 7 -11.80 -12.41 -1.65
CA CYS A 7 -11.07 -13.15 -2.69
C CYS A 7 -11.86 -13.36 -3.99
N ASP A 8 -13.08 -12.83 -4.08
CA ASP A 8 -14.00 -12.90 -5.23
C ASP A 8 -14.41 -14.32 -5.68
N LYS A 9 -14.02 -15.36 -4.91
CA LYS A 9 -14.42 -16.73 -5.18
C LYS A 9 -15.93 -16.92 -5.01
N GLN A 10 -16.53 -17.69 -5.90
CA GLN A 10 -17.92 -18.12 -5.76
C GLN A 10 -18.05 -19.16 -4.64
N PHE A 11 -19.08 -19.02 -3.80
CA PHE A 11 -19.40 -19.97 -2.75
C PHE A 11 -20.90 -20.18 -2.57
N LYS A 12 -21.25 -21.35 -2.02
CA LYS A 12 -22.60 -21.71 -1.60
C LYS A 12 -22.79 -21.28 -0.14
N THR A 13 -23.94 -20.74 0.17
CA THR A 13 -24.33 -20.40 1.54
C THR A 13 -25.85 -20.42 1.63
N ASP A 14 -26.34 -20.98 2.71
CA ASP A 14 -27.76 -20.93 3.08
C ASP A 14 -28.08 -19.64 3.85
N ILE A 15 -27.04 -18.90 4.27
CA ILE A 15 -27.15 -17.69 5.08
C ILE A 15 -27.15 -16.45 4.18
N THR A 16 -28.25 -15.69 4.24
CA THR A 16 -28.49 -14.50 3.40
C THR A 16 -27.51 -13.36 3.63
N TYR A 17 -26.95 -13.20 4.83
CA TYR A 17 -25.99 -12.14 5.16
C TYR A 17 -24.51 -12.59 5.10
N GLN A 18 -24.22 -13.86 4.81
CA GLN A 18 -22.84 -14.30 4.67
C GLN A 18 -22.23 -13.72 3.38
N ILE A 19 -21.13 -12.98 3.54
CA ILE A 19 -20.41 -12.26 2.47
C ILE A 19 -18.98 -12.77 2.25
N TYR A 20 -18.48 -13.63 3.14
CA TYR A 20 -17.16 -14.26 3.03
C TYR A 20 -17.32 -15.77 2.86
N CYS A 21 -16.50 -16.37 1.99
CA CYS A 21 -16.52 -17.82 1.77
C CYS A 21 -15.91 -18.62 2.93
N SER A 22 -15.08 -18.00 3.76
CA SER A 22 -14.43 -18.65 4.90
C SER A 22 -14.06 -17.66 6.02
N PRO A 23 -13.80 -18.14 7.25
CA PRO A 23 -13.30 -17.31 8.36
C PRO A 23 -11.97 -16.62 8.03
N GLU A 24 -11.08 -17.28 7.30
CA GLU A 24 -9.78 -16.71 6.93
C GLU A 24 -9.96 -15.49 6.02
N CYS A 25 -10.90 -15.54 5.06
CA CYS A 25 -11.22 -14.40 4.20
C CYS A 25 -11.77 -13.22 4.99
N ARG A 26 -12.54 -13.48 6.06
CA ARG A 26 -13.04 -12.43 6.97
C ARG A 26 -11.89 -11.79 7.74
N ASP A 27 -10.96 -12.59 8.25
CA ASP A 27 -9.81 -12.12 9.01
C ASP A 27 -8.87 -11.28 8.14
N MET A 28 -8.58 -11.74 6.92
CA MET A 28 -7.77 -11.01 5.97
C MET A 28 -8.42 -9.67 5.56
N SER A 29 -9.73 -9.68 5.26
CA SER A 29 -10.47 -8.45 5.00
C SER A 29 -10.44 -7.47 6.18
N THR A 30 -10.50 -8.01 7.41
CA THR A 30 -10.42 -7.19 8.63
C THR A 30 -9.03 -6.58 8.79
N LYS A 31 -7.96 -7.36 8.59
CA LYS A 31 -6.57 -6.88 8.62
C LYS A 31 -6.33 -5.76 7.61
N GLU A 32 -6.80 -5.92 6.37
CA GLU A 32 -6.69 -4.88 5.32
C GLU A 32 -7.44 -3.59 5.70
N LYS A 33 -8.70 -3.70 6.17
CA LYS A 33 -9.49 -2.54 6.62
C LYS A 33 -8.81 -1.80 7.77
N ILE A 34 -8.24 -2.53 8.72
CA ILE A 34 -7.50 -1.95 9.84
C ILE A 34 -6.23 -1.25 9.34
N ALA A 35 -5.44 -1.89 8.47
CA ALA A 35 -4.23 -1.30 7.90
C ALA A 35 -4.53 0.00 7.13
N ALA A 36 -5.60 0.02 6.33
CA ALA A 36 -6.07 1.21 5.62
C ALA A 36 -6.41 2.36 6.57
N ARG A 37 -7.13 2.08 7.68
CA ARG A 37 -7.42 3.08 8.72
C ARG A 37 -6.16 3.63 9.38
N TYR A 38 -5.16 2.77 9.65
CA TYR A 38 -3.88 3.22 10.20
C TYR A 38 -3.13 4.15 9.25
N ILE A 39 -3.14 3.88 7.94
CA ILE A 39 -2.54 4.78 6.93
C ILE A 39 -3.18 6.17 7.00
N ILE A 40 -4.52 6.23 7.01
CA ILE A 40 -5.26 7.50 7.09
C ILE A 40 -4.93 8.24 8.40
N SER A 41 -4.99 7.54 9.54
CA SER A 41 -4.68 8.12 10.86
C SER A 41 -3.25 8.68 10.91
N ARG A 42 -2.27 7.94 10.38
CA ARG A 42 -0.87 8.40 10.31
C ARG A 42 -0.73 9.67 9.48
N ARG A 43 -1.42 9.77 8.34
CA ARG A 43 -1.43 10.98 7.49
C ARG A 43 -2.05 12.18 8.21
N GLN A 44 -3.19 11.99 8.89
CA GLN A 44 -3.82 13.05 9.66
C GLN A 44 -2.91 13.57 10.77
N LYS A 45 -2.18 12.68 11.46
CA LYS A 45 -1.17 13.05 12.47
C LYS A 45 0.00 13.87 11.93
N ARG A 46 0.19 13.97 10.61
CA ARG A 46 1.23 14.79 9.97
C ARG A 46 0.71 16.16 9.52
N LYS A 47 -0.61 16.35 9.46
CA LYS A 47 -1.20 17.63 9.04
C LYS A 47 -0.73 18.74 9.97
N GLY A 48 -0.16 19.81 9.40
CA GLY A 48 0.37 20.95 10.15
C GLY A 48 1.71 20.71 10.86
N LYS A 49 2.33 19.53 10.74
CA LYS A 49 3.68 19.29 11.26
C LYS A 49 4.73 19.72 10.27
N ASP A 50 5.73 20.45 10.74
CA ASP A 50 6.92 20.71 9.96
C ASP A 50 7.74 19.42 9.82
N ARG A 51 7.96 19.00 8.58
CA ARG A 51 8.67 17.77 8.24
C ARG A 51 9.53 18.06 7.03
N ASN A 52 10.81 17.78 7.15
CA ASN A 52 11.77 18.01 6.07
C ASN A 52 12.51 16.71 5.76
N CYS A 53 12.93 16.57 4.50
CA CYS A 53 13.78 15.49 4.06
C CYS A 53 15.07 15.47 4.91
N LYS A 54 15.45 14.32 5.46
CA LYS A 54 16.68 14.23 6.26
C LYS A 54 17.94 14.63 5.48
N SER A 55 17.96 14.35 4.16
CA SER A 55 19.08 14.64 3.26
C SER A 55 19.07 16.07 2.73
N CYS A 56 18.07 16.46 1.93
CA CYS A 56 18.05 17.75 1.23
C CYS A 56 17.27 18.88 1.94
N LYS A 57 16.63 18.59 3.09
CA LYS A 57 15.81 19.54 3.87
C LYS A 57 14.57 20.11 3.16
N GLU A 58 14.24 19.69 1.95
CA GLU A 58 12.97 20.04 1.30
C GLU A 58 11.78 19.61 2.18
N PRO A 59 10.69 20.40 2.23
CA PRO A 59 9.48 20.04 2.99
C PRO A 59 8.85 18.77 2.44
N LEU A 60 8.43 17.87 3.33
CA LEU A 60 7.81 16.61 2.99
C LEU A 60 6.29 16.73 2.99
N SER A 61 5.67 16.23 1.92
CA SER A 61 4.22 16.06 1.85
C SER A 61 3.69 15.19 2.99
N ILE A 62 2.44 15.44 3.41
CA ILE A 62 1.72 14.59 4.37
C ILE A 62 1.57 13.14 3.87
N TYR A 63 1.61 12.96 2.54
CA TYR A 63 1.53 11.66 1.87
C TYR A 63 2.88 10.95 1.80
N ASN A 64 3.98 11.61 2.14
CA ASN A 64 5.28 10.95 2.23
C ASN A 64 5.38 10.18 3.56
N ASP A 65 5.35 8.86 3.45
CA ASP A 65 5.51 7.96 4.59
C ASP A 65 6.98 7.86 5.05
N GLU A 66 7.93 8.23 4.19
CA GLU A 66 9.36 8.12 4.44
C GLU A 66 9.98 9.34 5.14
N THR A 67 11.23 9.20 5.55
CA THR A 67 12.06 10.28 6.12
C THR A 67 12.89 11.04 5.07
N LEU A 68 12.95 10.51 3.85
CA LEU A 68 13.60 11.13 2.69
C LEU A 68 12.52 11.55 1.67
N CYS A 69 12.80 12.56 0.85
CA CYS A 69 11.96 12.86 -0.30
C CYS A 69 12.22 11.82 -1.42
N VAL A 70 11.31 11.74 -2.39
CA VAL A 70 11.39 10.78 -3.50
C VAL A 70 12.74 10.87 -4.22
N LYS A 71 13.24 12.09 -4.48
CA LYS A 71 14.53 12.30 -5.14
C LYS A 71 15.70 11.70 -4.35
N CYS A 72 15.70 11.90 -3.03
CA CYS A 72 16.76 11.40 -2.15
C CYS A 72 16.64 9.91 -1.83
N ASN A 73 15.46 9.30 -2.02
CA ASN A 73 15.23 7.89 -1.76
C ASN A 73 15.59 6.98 -2.96
N VAL A 74 15.87 7.57 -4.12
CA VAL A 74 16.23 6.83 -5.34
C VAL A 74 17.74 6.74 -5.45
N ASN A 75 18.25 5.52 -5.59
CA ASN A 75 19.66 5.28 -5.92
C ASN A 75 19.83 5.24 -7.45
N PRO A 76 20.56 6.19 -8.05
CA PRO A 76 20.74 6.24 -9.51
C PRO A 76 21.38 4.97 -10.10
N SER A 77 22.27 4.31 -9.34
CA SER A 77 22.95 3.11 -9.82
C SER A 77 22.00 1.91 -9.95
N ASP A 78 21.05 1.77 -9.03
CA ASP A 78 20.05 0.70 -9.07
C ASP A 78 19.05 0.93 -10.21
N VAL A 79 18.67 2.19 -10.45
CA VAL A 79 17.82 2.56 -11.60
C VAL A 79 18.53 2.24 -12.93
N ALA A 80 19.81 2.60 -13.06
CA ALA A 80 20.56 2.32 -14.28
C ALA A 80 20.69 0.81 -14.57
N LYS A 81 20.91 -0.01 -13.53
CA LYS A 81 20.94 -1.48 -13.66
C LYS A 81 19.59 -2.02 -14.12
N ALA A 82 18.50 -1.62 -13.45
CA ALA A 82 17.15 -2.07 -13.81
C ALA A 82 16.78 -1.70 -15.25
N LEU A 83 17.11 -0.48 -15.69
CA LEU A 83 16.87 -0.04 -17.07
C LEU A 83 17.66 -0.86 -18.10
N LYS A 84 18.89 -1.25 -17.77
CA LYS A 84 19.70 -2.12 -18.62
C LYS A 84 19.09 -3.52 -18.74
N GLU A 85 18.69 -4.12 -17.63
CA GLU A 85 18.06 -5.45 -17.60
C GLU A 85 16.76 -5.46 -18.42
N ILE A 86 15.91 -4.43 -18.29
CA ILE A 86 14.68 -4.30 -19.09
C ILE A 86 15.03 -4.22 -20.59
N LYS A 87 16.03 -3.41 -20.96
CA LYS A 87 16.45 -3.27 -22.36
C LYS A 87 17.00 -4.58 -22.93
N ASP A 88 17.75 -5.33 -22.16
CA ASP A 88 18.33 -6.59 -22.60
C ASP A 88 17.29 -7.72 -22.66
N ASN A 89 16.24 -7.70 -21.83
CA ASN A 89 15.11 -8.65 -21.88
C ASN A 89 14.11 -8.39 -23.02
N LEU A 90 14.20 -7.24 -23.69
CA LEU A 90 13.38 -6.88 -24.85
C LEU A 90 14.04 -7.25 -26.20
N LYS A 91 15.28 -7.75 -26.17
CA LYS A 91 15.98 -8.28 -27.35
C LYS A 91 15.70 -9.77 -27.50
#